data_AF-A0A7S3N4L7-F1
#
_entry.id   AF-A0A7S3N4L7-F1
#
_cell.length_a   1.000
_cell.length_b   1.000
_cell.length_c   1.000
_cell.angle_alpha   90.00
_cell.angle_beta   90.00
_cell.angle_gamma   90.00
#
_symmetry.space_group_name_H-M   'P 1'
#
loop_
_entity.id
_entity.type
_entity.pdbx_description
1 polymer ?
#
loop_
_entity_poly.entity_id
_entity_poly.type
_entity_poly.pdbx_seq_one_letter_code
_entity_poly.pdbx_strand_id
1 'polypeptide(L)'
;MNKEKIMEIYLMRHGESQINQESYSIATKVSSEEIGFEPDLSERGKAESLLTGQEFKRLGIKFNKIICSPMLRALRSAEFILKGMEEPEMHVDVDPKTFEQGGSSSKKTVKVGDKITYKGLSKAKIEKMFPFARVPADQISDEGWYTKDC
;
A
#
# COMPACT_ATOMS: atom_id res chain seq x y z
N MET A 1 1.81 4.28 -40.21
CA MET A 1 2.66 4.95 -39.20
C MET A 1 2.60 4.11 -37.92
N ASN A 2 3.66 3.37 -37.61
CA ASN A 2 3.82 2.79 -36.27
C ASN A 2 4.12 3.95 -35.32
N LYS A 3 3.14 4.36 -34.51
CA LYS A 3 3.44 5.17 -33.32
C LYS A 3 4.29 4.28 -32.43
N GLU A 4 5.53 4.69 -32.16
CA GLU A 4 6.33 4.05 -31.11
C GLU A 4 5.49 3.99 -29.84
N LYS A 5 5.49 2.81 -29.21
CA LYS A 5 4.72 2.59 -28.00
C LYS A 5 5.44 3.30 -26.85
N ILE A 6 5.07 4.54 -26.60
CA ILE A 6 5.60 5.32 -25.47
C ILE A 6 5.10 4.65 -24.18
N MET A 7 6.04 4.35 -23.29
CA MET A 7 5.72 3.88 -21.94
C MET A 7 5.47 5.10 -21.06
N GLU A 8 4.30 5.14 -20.42
CA GLU A 8 3.94 6.18 -19.45
C GLU A 8 4.00 5.59 -18.04
N ILE A 9 4.63 6.33 -17.11
CA ILE A 9 4.77 5.94 -15.71
C ILE A 9 4.13 7.03 -14.85
N TYR A 10 3.24 6.60 -13.95
CA TYR A 10 2.60 7.47 -12.97
C TYR A 10 3.13 7.10 -11.59
N LEU A 11 3.71 8.09 -10.90
CA LEU A 11 4.15 7.94 -9.51
C LEU A 11 3.11 8.56 -8.60
N MET A 12 2.65 7.80 -7.62
CA MET A 12 1.61 8.22 -6.69
C MET A 12 2.01 7.96 -5.25
N ARG A 13 1.79 8.97 -4.40
CA ARG A 13 1.84 8.81 -2.95
C ARG A 13 0.44 8.39 -2.46
N HIS A 14 0.39 7.58 -1.41
CA HIS A 14 -0.87 7.26 -0.73
C HIS A 14 -1.57 8.52 -0.21
N GLY A 15 -2.89 8.47 -0.04
CA GLY A 15 -3.68 9.55 0.57
C GLY A 15 -3.34 9.76 2.05
N GLU A 16 -3.92 10.79 2.68
CA GLU A 16 -3.72 11.05 4.11
C GLU A 16 -3.99 9.79 4.98
N SER A 17 -3.03 9.41 5.83
CA SER A 17 -3.22 8.33 6.81
C SER A 17 -3.78 8.86 8.13
N GLN A 18 -4.35 7.98 8.96
CA GLN A 18 -4.85 8.35 10.29
C GLN A 18 -3.77 8.99 11.18
N ILE A 19 -2.50 8.55 11.07
CA ILE A 19 -1.38 9.14 11.83
C ILE A 19 -1.05 10.57 11.35
N ASN A 20 -1.35 10.90 10.09
CA ASN A 20 -1.08 12.25 9.57
C ASN A 20 -2.04 13.31 10.13
N GLN A 21 -3.10 12.92 10.84
CA GLN A 21 -3.96 13.86 11.53
C GLN A 21 -3.29 14.34 12.82
N GLU A 22 -3.11 15.65 12.96
CA GLU A 22 -2.54 16.28 14.17
C GLU A 22 -3.24 15.79 15.45
N SER A 23 -4.55 15.56 15.38
CA SER A 23 -5.37 15.05 16.48
C SER A 23 -5.03 13.60 16.87
N TYR A 24 -4.62 12.75 15.92
CA TYR A 24 -4.25 11.37 16.20
C TYR A 24 -2.92 11.32 16.96
N SER A 25 -1.96 12.17 16.59
CA SER A 25 -0.67 12.30 17.29
C SER A 25 -0.80 12.77 18.75
N ILE A 26 -1.87 13.51 19.08
CA ILE A 26 -2.11 14.08 20.41
C ILE A 26 -3.08 13.21 21.24
N ALA A 27 -4.17 12.73 20.64
CA ALA A 27 -5.22 11.98 21.34
C ALA A 27 -4.86 10.50 21.57
N THR A 28 -4.03 9.92 20.69
CA THR A 28 -3.51 8.57 20.86
C THR A 28 -2.05 8.63 21.28
N LYS A 29 -1.81 8.90 22.57
CA LYS A 29 -0.69 8.24 23.29
C LYS A 29 -0.95 6.72 23.38
N VAL A 30 -1.45 6.10 22.30
CA VAL A 30 -1.34 4.67 22.11
C VAL A 30 0.15 4.49 21.93
N SER A 31 0.79 3.98 22.96
CA SER A 31 2.18 3.62 22.90
C SER A 31 2.38 2.86 21.60
N SER A 32 3.30 3.33 20.75
CA SER A 32 3.87 2.57 19.63
C SER A 32 4.40 1.16 20.01
N GLU A 33 4.27 0.79 21.29
CA GLU A 33 4.45 -0.54 21.85
C GLU A 33 3.32 -1.54 21.52
N GLU A 34 2.12 -1.11 21.12
CA GLU A 34 1.08 -2.03 20.61
C GLU A 34 1.40 -2.50 19.18
N ILE A 35 2.17 -3.58 19.16
CA ILE A 35 2.42 -4.59 18.11
C ILE A 35 1.57 -4.41 16.83
N GLY A 36 2.23 -4.04 15.72
CA GLY A 36 1.68 -4.24 14.37
C GLY A 36 0.73 -3.16 13.84
N PHE A 37 0.83 -1.93 14.35
CA PHE A 37 0.04 -0.80 13.88
C PHE A 37 0.39 -0.43 12.42
N GLU A 38 -0.41 -0.91 11.49
CA GLU A 38 -0.46 -0.46 10.10
C GLU A 38 -1.55 0.62 10.00
N PRO A 39 -1.21 1.91 9.92
CA PRO A 39 -2.22 2.95 9.88
C PRO A 39 -3.01 2.89 8.58
N ASP A 40 -4.33 2.90 8.70
CA ASP A 40 -5.23 3.01 7.56
C ASP A 40 -5.28 4.47 7.05
N LEU A 41 -5.94 4.68 5.91
CA LEU A 41 -6.27 6.02 5.43
C LEU A 41 -7.31 6.70 6.34
N SER A 42 -7.19 8.02 6.48
CA SER A 42 -8.28 8.83 7.00
C SER A 42 -9.44 8.89 5.99
N GLU A 43 -10.62 9.38 6.41
CA GLU A 43 -11.72 9.62 5.48
C GLU A 43 -11.33 10.60 4.37
N ARG A 44 -10.48 11.58 4.70
CA ARG A 44 -9.90 12.49 3.71
C ARG A 44 -8.98 11.74 2.74
N GLY A 45 -8.08 10.88 3.22
CA GLY A 45 -7.20 10.09 2.36
C GLY A 45 -7.95 9.13 1.43
N LYS A 46 -9.08 8.57 1.90
CA LYS A 46 -10.00 7.77 1.07
C LYS A 46 -10.64 8.62 -0.03
N ALA A 47 -11.12 9.82 0.31
CA ALA A 47 -11.69 10.75 -0.65
C ALA A 47 -10.66 11.23 -1.70
N GLU A 48 -9.44 11.57 -1.28
CA GLU A 48 -8.33 11.94 -2.17
C GLU A 48 -8.03 10.83 -3.19
N SER A 49 -7.98 9.58 -2.72
CA SER A 49 -7.72 8.40 -3.57
C SER A 49 -8.88 8.17 -4.55
N LEU A 50 -10.13 8.31 -4.09
CA LEU A 50 -11.32 8.15 -4.92
C LEU A 50 -11.40 9.20 -6.03
N LEU A 51 -11.19 10.48 -5.68
CA LEU A 51 -11.20 11.60 -6.63
C LEU A 51 -10.10 11.43 -7.68
N THR A 52 -8.94 10.92 -7.28
CA THR A 52 -7.85 10.63 -8.23
C THR A 52 -8.26 9.56 -9.24
N GLY A 53 -8.89 8.48 -8.80
CA GLY A 53 -9.42 7.44 -9.70
C GLY A 53 -10.48 7.98 -10.66
N GLN A 54 -11.38 8.83 -10.17
CA GLN A 54 -12.40 9.49 -11.00
C GLN A 54 -11.77 10.39 -12.06
N GLU A 55 -10.69 11.10 -11.71
CA GLU A 55 -9.96 11.94 -12.66
C GLU A 55 -9.23 11.12 -13.73
N PHE A 56 -8.61 9.99 -13.36
CA PHE A 56 -8.04 9.06 -14.35
C PHE A 56 -9.10 8.53 -15.32
N LYS A 57 -10.28 8.17 -14.80
CA LYS A 57 -11.42 7.78 -15.66
C LYS A 57 -11.83 8.91 -16.59
N ARG A 58 -11.99 10.14 -16.07
CA ARG A 58 -12.38 11.33 -16.85
C ARG A 58 -11.37 11.65 -17.95
N LEU A 59 -10.09 11.47 -17.69
CA LEU A 59 -8.99 11.67 -18.64
C LEU A 59 -8.81 10.49 -19.62
N GLY A 60 -9.52 9.38 -19.43
CA GLY A 60 -9.40 8.18 -20.27
C GLY A 60 -8.07 7.43 -20.08
N ILE A 61 -7.40 7.60 -18.94
CA ILE A 61 -6.13 6.91 -18.62
C ILE A 61 -6.43 5.44 -18.32
N LYS A 62 -5.65 4.55 -18.95
CA LYS A 62 -5.74 3.09 -18.74
C LYS A 62 -4.39 2.56 -18.31
N PHE A 63 -4.37 1.81 -17.21
CA PHE A 63 -3.18 1.16 -16.71
C PHE A 63 -3.12 -0.29 -17.18
N ASN A 64 -1.97 -0.69 -17.69
CA ASN A 64 -1.65 -2.09 -17.96
C ASN A 64 -0.99 -2.79 -16.75
N LYS A 65 -0.47 -2.01 -15.81
CA LYS A 65 0.19 -2.48 -14.59
C LYS A 65 0.04 -1.45 -13.48
N ILE A 66 -0.26 -1.93 -12.27
CA ILE A 66 -0.26 -1.13 -11.04
C ILE A 66 0.62 -1.86 -10.03
N ILE A 67 1.51 -1.13 -9.39
CA ILE A 67 2.40 -1.65 -8.35
C ILE A 67 2.20 -0.81 -7.09
N CYS A 68 2.08 -1.45 -5.93
CA CYS A 68 2.05 -0.74 -4.66
C CYS A 68 2.89 -1.42 -3.59
N SER A 69 3.17 -0.68 -2.52
CA SER A 69 3.78 -1.26 -1.34
C SER A 69 2.76 -2.07 -0.56
N PRO A 70 3.22 -3.06 0.23
CA PRO A 70 2.36 -3.88 1.10
C PRO A 70 1.78 -3.15 2.32
N MET A 71 1.99 -1.84 2.44
CA MET A 71 1.50 -1.03 3.55
C MET A 71 -0.01 -0.83 3.44
N LEU A 72 -0.74 -0.89 4.55
CA LEU A 72 -2.22 -0.83 4.54
C LEU A 72 -2.74 0.41 3.79
N ARG A 73 -2.15 1.58 4.07
CA ARG A 73 -2.47 2.86 3.41
C ARG A 73 -2.24 2.85 1.89
N ALA A 74 -1.23 2.15 1.39
CA ALA A 74 -0.97 2.06 -0.05
C ALA A 74 -1.98 1.14 -0.74
N LEU A 75 -2.24 -0.04 -0.15
CA LEU A 75 -3.28 -0.96 -0.61
C LEU A 75 -4.66 -0.30 -0.61
N ARG A 76 -4.99 0.43 0.46
CA ARG A 76 -6.26 1.15 0.58
C ARG A 76 -6.37 2.28 -0.43
N SER A 77 -5.31 3.03 -0.68
CA SER A 77 -5.32 4.04 -1.76
C SER A 77 -5.59 3.39 -3.11
N ALA A 78 -4.94 2.27 -3.42
CA ALA A 78 -5.18 1.54 -4.67
C ALA A 78 -6.65 1.08 -4.79
N GLU A 79 -7.24 0.54 -3.72
CA GLU A 79 -8.66 0.16 -3.69
C GLU A 79 -9.58 1.33 -4.09
N PHE A 80 -9.41 2.49 -3.46
CA PHE A 80 -10.24 3.66 -3.74
C PHE A 80 -9.99 4.27 -5.13
N ILE A 81 -8.75 4.23 -5.62
CA ILE A 81 -8.41 4.64 -6.99
C ILE A 81 -9.11 3.71 -7.99
N LEU A 82 -9.01 2.39 -7.83
CA LEU A 82 -9.67 1.42 -8.71
C LEU A 82 -11.19 1.58 -8.69
N LYS A 83 -11.76 1.86 -7.50
CA LYS A 83 -13.17 2.20 -7.36
C LYS A 83 -13.55 3.46 -8.14
N GLY A 84 -12.75 4.51 -8.05
CA GLY A 84 -12.98 5.76 -8.80
C GLY A 84 -12.82 5.60 -10.30
N MET A 85 -11.93 4.69 -10.72
CA MET A 85 -11.74 4.31 -12.12
C MET A 85 -12.86 3.44 -12.68
N GLU A 86 -13.65 2.80 -11.81
CA GLU A 86 -14.60 1.74 -12.15
C GLU A 86 -13.94 0.54 -12.83
N GLU A 87 -12.77 0.13 -12.31
CA GLU A 87 -11.96 -0.99 -12.83
C GLU A 87 -11.81 -2.10 -11.76
N PRO A 88 -12.90 -2.78 -11.34
CA PRO A 88 -12.86 -3.74 -10.22
C PRO A 88 -12.03 -5.00 -10.51
N GLU A 89 -11.83 -5.34 -11.79
CA GLU A 89 -11.07 -6.51 -12.23
C GLU A 89 -9.56 -6.24 -12.36
N MET A 90 -9.15 -4.98 -12.24
CA MET A 90 -7.75 -4.60 -12.34
C MET A 90 -7.01 -5.07 -11.10
N HIS A 91 -5.90 -5.77 -11.33
CA HIS A 91 -5.08 -6.29 -10.24
C HIS A 91 -3.93 -5.34 -9.91
N VAL A 92 -3.49 -5.39 -8.66
CA VAL A 92 -2.35 -4.62 -8.15
C VAL A 92 -1.25 -5.56 -7.72
N ASP A 93 -0.08 -5.46 -8.33
CA ASP A 93 1.09 -6.23 -7.93
C ASP A 93 1.70 -5.60 -6.67
N VAL A 94 1.77 -6.36 -5.58
CA VAL A 94 2.37 -5.88 -4.34
C VAL A 94 3.88 -6.08 -4.40
N ASP A 95 4.65 -5.00 -4.24
CA ASP A 95 6.12 -5.04 -4.24
C ASP A 95 6.67 -4.53 -2.89
N PRO A 96 7.15 -5.43 -2.01
CA PRO A 96 7.76 -5.07 -0.74
C PRO A 96 9.00 -4.19 -0.84
N LYS A 97 9.58 -3.98 -2.03
CA LYS A 97 10.72 -3.07 -2.25
C LYS A 97 10.29 -1.60 -2.38
N THR A 98 9.00 -1.33 -2.54
CA THR A 98 8.44 0.03 -2.74
C THR A 98 7.94 0.69 -1.46
N PHE A 99 8.33 0.14 -0.30
CA PHE A 99 7.88 0.60 1.01
C PHE A 99 8.53 1.93 1.46
N GLU A 100 7.90 2.57 2.45
CA GLU A 100 8.43 3.77 3.09
C GLU A 100 9.75 3.48 3.84
N GLN A 101 10.75 4.34 3.68
CA GLN A 101 12.05 4.13 4.32
C GLN A 101 11.89 4.13 5.86
N GLY A 102 12.25 3.01 6.49
CA GLY A 102 12.09 2.81 7.93
C GLY A 102 10.79 2.10 8.34
N GLY A 103 9.92 1.74 7.40
CA GLY A 103 8.68 0.99 7.65
C GLY A 103 7.59 1.82 8.33
N SER A 104 6.58 1.15 8.88
CA SER A 104 5.45 1.82 9.60
C SER A 104 5.82 2.30 11.02
N SER A 105 6.93 1.83 11.60
CA SER A 105 7.44 2.35 12.87
C SER A 105 8.97 2.23 12.95
N SER A 106 9.59 3.24 13.56
CA SER A 106 11.05 3.43 13.63
C SER A 106 11.83 2.33 14.38
N LYS A 107 11.16 1.35 14.98
CA LYS A 107 11.79 0.22 15.68
C LYS A 107 10.89 -1.01 15.63
N LYS A 108 11.42 -2.10 15.05
CA LYS A 108 11.11 -3.54 15.29
C LYS A 108 11.02 -4.30 13.97
N THR A 109 12.17 -4.47 13.33
CA THR A 109 12.36 -5.62 12.47
C THR A 109 12.27 -6.90 13.31
N VAL A 110 11.68 -7.97 12.77
CA VAL A 110 11.65 -9.30 13.39
C VAL A 110 12.59 -10.23 12.65
N LYS A 111 13.29 -11.11 13.37
CA LYS A 111 14.07 -12.17 12.75
C LYS A 111 13.16 -13.39 12.51
N VAL A 112 13.03 -13.81 11.27
CA VAL A 112 12.29 -15.01 10.85
C VAL A 112 13.29 -15.93 10.14
N GLY A 113 13.75 -16.98 10.82
CA GLY A 113 14.90 -17.77 10.36
C GLY A 113 16.15 -16.88 10.23
N ASP A 114 16.78 -16.88 9.05
CA ASP A 114 17.96 -16.06 8.73
C ASP A 114 17.63 -14.70 8.09
N LYS A 115 16.37 -14.27 8.16
CA LYS A 115 15.87 -13.06 7.51
C LYS A 115 15.37 -12.02 8.50
N ILE A 116 15.58 -10.74 8.17
CA ILE A 116 15.07 -9.60 8.93
C ILE A 116 13.84 -9.02 8.21
N THR A 117 12.68 -9.04 8.86
CA THR A 117 11.38 -8.63 8.30
C THR A 117 10.81 -7.39 8.97
N TYR A 118 10.17 -6.49 8.22
CA TYR A 118 9.36 -5.42 8.82
C TYR A 118 7.99 -5.98 9.24
N LYS A 119 7.57 -5.69 10.48
CA LYS A 119 6.22 -6.03 10.93
C LYS A 119 5.18 -5.28 10.08
N GLY A 120 4.14 -5.98 9.65
CA GLY A 120 3.06 -5.40 8.86
C GLY A 120 1.94 -6.41 8.59
N LEU A 121 1.12 -6.17 7.57
CA LEU A 121 0.10 -7.14 7.14
C LEU A 121 0.77 -8.43 6.64
N SER A 122 0.25 -9.57 7.07
CA SER A 122 0.62 -10.86 6.49
C SER A 122 0.01 -11.01 5.10
N LYS A 123 0.58 -11.94 4.31
CA LYS A 123 0.00 -12.31 3.00
C LYS A 123 -1.48 -12.65 3.11
N ALA A 124 -1.84 -13.56 4.03
CA ALA A 124 -3.23 -13.99 4.22
C ALA A 124 -4.17 -12.82 4.59
N LYS A 125 -3.69 -11.84 5.36
CA LYS A 125 -4.47 -10.64 5.68
C LYS A 125 -4.65 -9.75 4.45
N ILE A 126 -3.59 -9.54 3.66
CA ILE A 126 -3.68 -8.75 2.42
C ILE A 126 -4.67 -9.40 1.45
N GLU A 127 -4.53 -10.70 1.16
CA GLU A 127 -5.41 -11.41 0.22
C GLU A 127 -6.87 -11.40 0.67
N LYS A 128 -7.12 -11.53 1.98
CA LYS A 128 -8.46 -11.44 2.55
C LYS A 128 -9.07 -10.05 2.46
N MET A 129 -8.28 -9.00 2.72
CA MET A 129 -8.75 -7.61 2.76
C MET A 129 -8.82 -6.97 1.37
N PHE A 130 -7.94 -7.38 0.46
CA PHE A 130 -7.75 -6.80 -0.86
C PHE A 130 -7.68 -7.91 -1.92
N PRO A 131 -8.82 -8.47 -2.34
CA PRO A 131 -8.85 -9.56 -3.32
C PRO A 131 -8.24 -9.21 -4.69
N PHE A 132 -8.12 -7.92 -5.02
CA PHE A 132 -7.44 -7.44 -6.23
C PHE A 132 -5.90 -7.49 -6.14
N ALA A 133 -5.34 -7.68 -4.94
CA ALA A 133 -3.90 -7.63 -4.72
C ALA A 133 -3.24 -8.97 -5.08
N ARG A 134 -2.20 -8.92 -5.91
CA ARG A 134 -1.32 -10.04 -6.23
C ARG A 134 -0.09 -9.97 -5.33
N VAL A 135 -0.05 -10.85 -4.34
CA VAL A 135 1.01 -10.87 -3.33
C VAL A 135 2.10 -11.89 -3.70
N PRO A 136 3.38 -11.48 -3.83
CA PRO A 136 4.47 -12.41 -4.07
C PRO A 136 4.66 -13.34 -2.86
N ALA A 137 4.49 -14.65 -3.09
CA ALA A 137 4.51 -15.66 -2.04
C ALA A 137 5.87 -15.79 -1.32
N ASP A 138 6.94 -15.35 -1.96
CA ASP A 138 8.33 -15.46 -1.49
C ASP A 138 8.85 -14.20 -0.76
N GLN A 139 8.09 -13.10 -0.78
CA GLN A 139 8.54 -11.80 -0.26
C GLN A 139 7.65 -11.23 0.86
N ILE A 140 6.49 -11.83 1.09
CA ILE A 140 5.59 -11.51 2.21
C ILE A 140 5.29 -12.78 3.00
N SER A 141 5.76 -12.80 4.24
CA SER A 141 5.57 -13.87 5.22
C SER A 141 4.29 -13.67 6.05
N ASP A 142 4.02 -14.61 6.96
CA ASP A 142 2.95 -14.45 7.94
C ASP A 142 3.25 -13.38 8.99
N GLU A 143 4.53 -13.01 9.12
CA GLU A 143 5.04 -12.05 10.09
C GLU A 143 5.24 -10.63 9.51
N GLY A 144 5.13 -10.47 8.19
CA GLY A 144 5.25 -9.19 7.51
C GLY A 144 5.93 -9.28 6.13
N TRP A 145 6.32 -8.12 5.61
CA TRP A 145 6.76 -7.93 4.25
C TRP A 145 8.13 -7.25 4.24
N TYR A 146 9.02 -7.65 3.30
CA TYR A 146 10.46 -7.38 3.26
C TYR A 146 11.29 -8.39 4.05
N THR A 147 12.35 -8.91 3.43
CA THR A 147 13.34 -9.75 4.08
C THR A 147 14.72 -9.24 3.69
N LYS A 148 15.54 -8.80 4.65
CA LYS A 148 16.97 -8.60 4.42
C LYS A 148 17.68 -9.89 4.81
N ASP A 149 18.51 -10.42 3.91
CA ASP A 149 19.44 -11.50 4.25
C ASP A 149 20.43 -10.98 5.31
N CYS A 150 20.64 -11.76 6.36
CA CYS A 150 21.58 -11.44 7.45
C CYS A 150 23.03 -11.67 7.02
#